data_AF-A0A7X2TT31-F1
#
_entry.id   AF-A0A7X2TT31-F1
#
_cell.length_a   1.000
_cell.length_b   1.000
_cell.length_c   1.000
_cell.angle_alpha   90.00
_cell.angle_beta   90.00
_cell.angle_gamma   90.00
#
_symmetry.space_group_name_H-M   'P 1'
#
loop_
_entity.id
_entity.type
_entity.pdbx_description
1 polymer ?
#
loop_
_entity_poly.entity_id
_entity_poly.type
_entity_poly.pdbx_seq_one_letter_code
_entity_poly.pdbx_strand_id
1 'polypeptide(L)' 'MPSPLFTRLLAVTRPYMDEKKAAEVIERQIAKIGATADTLAATHLGGLRDRISSVLGLYVSDAGKREEMVVKLKAFA' A
#
# COMPACT_ATOMS: atom_id res chain seq x y z
N MET A 1 -1.81 5.29 -16.98
CA MET A 1 -3.03 4.60 -16.53
C MET A 1 -2.56 3.64 -15.45
N PRO A 2 -3.05 3.76 -14.20
CA PRO A 2 -2.43 3.08 -13.07
C PRO A 2 -2.34 1.57 -13.32
N SER A 3 -1.23 0.96 -12.89
CA SER A 3 -1.06 -0.47 -13.03
C SER A 3 -2.17 -1.22 -12.28
N PRO A 4 -2.56 -2.42 -12.76
CA PRO A 4 -3.52 -3.25 -12.04
C PRO A 4 -3.11 -3.54 -10.59
N LEU A 5 -1.79 -3.64 -10.34
CA LEU A 5 -1.24 -3.85 -9.00
C LEU A 5 -1.49 -2.64 -8.09
N PHE A 6 -1.27 -1.43 -8.61
CA PHE A 6 -1.57 -0.20 -7.87
C PHE A 6 -3.06 -0.13 -7.51
N THR A 7 -3.95 -0.37 -8.48
CA THR A 7 -5.40 -0.33 -8.23
C THR A 7 -5.83 -1.39 -7.20
N ARG A 8 -5.27 -2.60 -7.27
CA ARG A 8 -5.56 -3.65 -6.27
C ARG A 8 -5.02 -3.29 -4.88
N LEU A 9 -3.81 -2.72 -4.79
CA LEU A 9 -3.26 -2.22 -3.51
C LEU A 9 -4.16 -1.15 -2.92
N LEU A 10 -4.56 -0.16 -3.72
CA LEU A 10 -5.44 0.91 -3.28
C LEU A 10 -6.78 0.37 -2.75
N ALA A 11 -7.34 -0.65 -3.41
CA ALA A 11 -8.57 -1.30 -2.97
C ALA A 11 -8.43 -2.01 -1.61
N VAL A 12 -7.23 -2.54 -1.30
CA VAL A 12 -6.91 -3.14 0.00
C VAL A 12 -6.71 -2.08 1.07
N THR A 13 -6.16 -0.92 0.74
CA THR A 13 -5.80 0.11 1.73
C THR A 13 -6.92 1.10 2.04
N ARG A 14 -7.77 1.43 1.07
CA ARG A 14 -8.87 2.42 1.21
C ARG A 14 -9.93 2.12 2.29
N PRO A 15 -10.18 0.88 2.76
CA PRO A 15 -11.12 0.65 3.87
C PRO A 15 -10.58 1.13 5.21
N TYR A 16 -9.26 1.32 5.32
CA TYR A 16 -8.57 1.59 6.59
C TYR A 16 -8.16 3.05 6.75
N MET A 17 -8.18 3.84 5.67
CA MET A 17 -7.85 5.26 5.66
C MET A 17 -8.53 5.96 4.47
N ASP A 18 -8.55 7.30 4.48
CA ASP A 18 -9.05 8.11 3.36
C ASP A 18 -8.40 7.72 2.01
N GLU A 19 -9.18 7.69 0.94
CA GLU A 19 -8.73 7.23 -0.38
C GLU A 19 -7.56 8.05 -0.93
N LYS A 20 -7.58 9.37 -0.75
CA LYS A 20 -6.46 10.23 -1.21
C LYS A 20 -5.22 9.95 -0.40
N LYS A 21 -5.35 9.80 0.93
CA LYS A 21 -4.22 9.42 1.79
C LYS A 21 -3.67 8.04 1.43
N ALA A 22 -4.54 7.06 1.15
CA ALA A 22 -4.12 5.73 0.73
C ALA A 22 -3.29 5.78 -0.55
N ALA A 23 -3.76 6.51 -1.57
CA ALA A 23 -3.04 6.72 -2.81
C ALA A 23 -1.68 7.38 -2.55
N GLU A 24 -1.64 8.49 -1.80
CA GLU A 24 -0.40 9.20 -1.47
C GLU A 24 0.61 8.29 -0.74
N VAL A 25 0.17 7.48 0.22
CA VAL A 25 1.05 6.57 0.97
C VAL A 25 1.65 5.53 0.05
N ILE A 26 0.83 4.91 -0.79
CA ILE A 26 1.25 3.89 -1.75
C ILE A 26 2.23 4.51 -2.75
N GLU A 27 1.89 5.65 -3.36
CA GLU A 27 2.74 6.35 -4.33
C GLU A 27 4.10 6.73 -3.72
N ARG A 28 4.12 7.24 -2.49
CA ARG A 28 5.37 7.55 -1.77
C ARG A 28 6.22 6.31 -1.56
N GLN A 29 5.63 5.15 -1.25
CA GLN A 29 6.41 3.92 -1.07
C GLN A 29 6.86 3.34 -2.41
N ILE A 30 6.06 3.49 -3.47
CA ILE A 30 6.41 3.10 -4.85
C ILE A 30 7.57 3.94 -5.39
N ALA A 31 7.59 5.24 -5.14
CA ALA A 31 8.71 6.10 -5.55
C ALA A 31 10.04 5.67 -4.91
N LYS A 32 10.01 5.21 -3.65
CA LYS A 32 11.21 4.74 -2.93
C LYS A 32 11.82 3.44 -3.46
N ILE A 33 11.09 2.70 -4.29
CA ILE A 33 11.57 1.49 -4.98
C ILE A 33 11.87 1.76 -6.46
N GLY A 34 11.90 3.03 -6.88
CA GLY A 34 12.22 3.42 -8.25
C GLY A 34 11.11 3.12 -9.27
N ALA A 35 9.88 2.89 -8.82
CA ALA A 35 8.72 2.65 -9.66
C ALA A 35 7.73 3.82 -9.60
N THR A 36 6.67 3.74 -10.42
CA THR A 36 5.51 4.64 -10.39
C THR A 36 4.22 3.83 -10.27
N ALA A 37 3.08 4.50 -10.05
CA ALA A 37 1.78 3.84 -10.04
C ALA A 37 1.52 3.07 -11.36
N ASP A 38 2.02 3.59 -12.49
CA ASP A 38 1.89 2.97 -13.81
C ASP A 38 2.90 1.83 -14.05
N THR A 39 4.11 1.90 -13.47
CA THR A 39 5.20 0.93 -13.72
C THR A 39 5.38 -0.11 -12.59
N LEU A 40 4.49 -0.13 -11.62
CA LEU A 40 4.55 -1.09 -10.52
C LEU A 40 4.43 -2.53 -11.05
N ALA A 41 5.50 -3.30 -10.86
CA ALA A 41 5.60 -4.70 -11.23
C ALA A 41 5.59 -5.61 -10.00
N ALA A 42 5.24 -6.89 -10.21
CA ALA A 42 5.13 -7.90 -9.16
C ALA A 42 6.45 -8.10 -8.38
N THR A 43 7.60 -7.93 -9.05
CA THR A 43 8.93 -8.03 -8.46
C THR A 43 9.15 -7.07 -7.28
N HIS A 44 8.45 -5.94 -7.26
CA HIS A 44 8.58 -4.95 -6.19
C HIS A 44 7.59 -5.14 -5.04
N LEU A 45 6.60 -6.04 -5.16
CA LEU A 45 5.52 -6.18 -4.18
C LEU A 45 6.01 -6.64 -2.81
N GLY A 46 7.05 -7.48 -2.74
CA GLY A 46 7.65 -7.89 -1.47
C GLY A 46 8.10 -6.68 -0.65
N GLY A 47 9.06 -5.92 -1.18
CA GLY A 47 9.59 -4.73 -0.50
C GLY A 47 8.55 -3.61 -0.32
N LEU A 48 7.60 -3.48 -1.26
CA LEU A 48 6.54 -2.47 -1.14
C LEU A 48 5.59 -2.77 0.03
N ARG A 49 5.18 -4.04 0.23
CA ARG A 49 4.32 -4.45 1.34
C ARG A 49 4.95 -4.17 2.70
N ASP A 50 6.24 -4.49 2.85
CA ASP A 50 6.96 -4.24 4.10
C ASP A 50 7.08 -2.75 4.38
N ARG A 51 7.39 -1.95 3.35
CA ARG A 51 7.44 -0.49 3.45
C ARG A 51 6.10 0.10 3.86
N ILE A 52 5.01 -0.30 3.18
CA ILE A 52 3.66 0.17 3.52
C ILE A 52 3.34 -0.21 4.97
N SER A 53 3.52 -1.48 5.35
CA SER A 53 3.25 -1.99 6.69
C SER A 53 4.01 -1.21 7.78
N SER A 54 5.28 -0.88 7.53
CA SER A 54 6.10 -0.11 8.49
C SER A 54 5.59 1.31 8.74
N VAL A 55 4.96 1.94 7.74
CA VAL A 55 4.48 3.32 7.84
C VAL A 55 3.01 3.43 8.25
N LEU A 56 2.26 2.33 8.30
CA LEU A 56 0.83 2.36 8.65
C LEU A 56 0.54 2.98 10.02
N GLY A 57 1.47 2.83 10.97
CA GLY A 57 1.39 3.46 12.30
C GLY A 57 1.18 4.98 12.25
N LEU A 58 1.64 5.63 11.19
CA LEU A 58 1.55 7.08 11.01
C LEU A 58 0.20 7.53 10.39
N TYR A 59 -0.53 6.61 9.76
CA TYR A 59 -1.71 6.95 8.94
C TYR A 59 -3.01 6.34 9.48
N VAL A 60 -2.91 5.21 10.18
CA VAL A 60 -4.05 4.52 10.77
C VAL A 60 -3.87 4.57 12.28
N SER A 61 -4.69 5.37 12.96
CA SER A 61 -4.61 5.54 14.41
C SER A 61 -5.11 4.31 15.19
N ASP A 62 -6.06 3.58 14.60
CA ASP A 62 -6.68 2.40 15.20
C ASP A 62 -5.78 1.16 15.06
N ALA A 63 -5.42 0.55 16.20
CA ALA A 63 -4.51 -0.59 16.23
C ALA A 63 -5.11 -1.85 15.57
N GLY A 64 -6.41 -2.12 15.76
CA GLY A 64 -7.07 -3.29 15.16
C GLY A 64 -7.14 -3.17 13.65
N LYS A 65 -7.52 -1.99 13.14
CA LYS A 65 -7.52 -1.70 11.70
C LYS A 65 -6.12 -1.80 11.08
N ARG A 66 -5.08 -1.38 11.80
CA ARG A 66 -3.69 -1.57 11.36
C ARG A 66 -3.34 -3.04 11.21
N GLU A 67 -3.63 -3.86 12.22
CA GLU A 67 -3.32 -5.28 12.20
C GLU A 67 -4.04 -5.99 11.06
N GLU A 68 -5.34 -5.73 10.87
CA GLU A 68 -6.11 -6.27 9.75
C GLU A 68 -5.52 -5.88 8.40
N MET A 69 -5.14 -4.61 8.24
CA MET A 69 -4.53 -4.11 7.01
C MET A 69 -3.19 -4.79 6.74
N VAL A 70 -2.35 -4.98 7.76
CA VAL A 70 -1.08 -5.72 7.64
C VAL A 70 -1.33 -7.17 7.20
N VAL A 71 -2.33 -7.84 7.75
CA VAL A 71 -2.71 -9.20 7.34
C VAL A 71 -3.14 -9.22 5.87
N LYS A 72 -3.98 -8.28 5.44
CA LYS A 72 -4.42 -8.16 4.04
C LYS A 72 -3.26 -7.84 3.09
N LEU A 73 -2.34 -6.97 3.48
CA LEU A 73 -1.14 -6.66 2.72
C LEU A 73 -0.23 -7.90 2.60
N LYS A 74 -0.01 -8.66 3.66
CA LYS A 74 0.77 -9.91 3.61
C LYS A 74 0.13 -10.96 2.68
N ALA A 75 -1.20 -11.02 2.65
CA ALA A 75 -1.95 -11.89 1.75
C ALA A 75 -2.01 -11.38 0.29
N PHE A 76 -1.56 -10.15 0.02
CA PHE A 76 -1.54 -9.58 -1.32
C PHE A 76 -0.45 -10.24 -2.17
N ALA A 77 -0.86 -10.98 -3.21
CA ALA A 77 0.01 -11.64 -4.19
C ALA A 77 -0.14 -10.99 -5.59
#